data_AF-A0A352R365-F1
#
_entry.id   AF-A0A352R365-F1
#
_cell.length_a   1.000
_cell.length_b   1.000
_cell.length_c   1.000
_cell.angle_alpha   90.00
_cell.angle_beta   90.00
_cell.angle_gamma   90.00
#
_symmetry.space_group_name_H-M   'P 1'
#
loop_
_entity.id
_entity.type
_entity.pdbx_description
1 polymer ?
#
loop_
_entity_poly.entity_id
_entity_poly.type
_entity_poly.pdbx_seq_one_letter_code
_entity_poly.pdbx_strand_id
1 'polypeptide(L)'
;MLSLNTACSSLTQPTEQSELAARIYTQLANHYWQHGHRELALDRLSLALQQKPDFLTAQMLLKKIKIEEADKSSVPTTPGQTP
;
A
#
# COMPACT_ATOMS: atom_id res chain seq x y z
N MET A 1 -19.21 23.77 -42.60
CA MET A 1 -18.44 22.53 -42.86
C MET A 1 -17.63 22.22 -41.63
N LEU A 2 -17.83 21.04 -41.05
CA LEU A 2 -17.02 20.56 -39.93
C LEU A 2 -15.63 20.20 -40.44
N SER A 3 -14.60 20.67 -39.75
CA SER A 3 -13.25 20.09 -39.84
C SER A 3 -12.71 19.93 -38.43
N LEU A 4 -13.29 18.96 -37.71
CA LEU A 4 -12.63 18.31 -36.59
C LEU A 4 -11.69 17.26 -37.18
N ASN A 5 -10.42 17.60 -37.35
CA ASN A 5 -9.38 16.58 -37.48
C ASN A 5 -8.02 17.13 -37.07
N THR A 6 -7.85 17.31 -35.77
CA THR A 6 -6.54 17.11 -35.15
C THR A 6 -6.82 16.36 -33.88
N ALA A 7 -6.81 15.03 -34.01
CA ALA A 7 -6.84 14.12 -32.89
C ALA A 7 -5.67 14.49 -31.96
N CYS A 8 -5.99 15.27 -30.93
CA CYS A 8 -5.08 15.49 -29.82
C CYS A 8 -4.89 14.13 -29.17
N SER A 9 -3.72 13.55 -29.45
CA SER A 9 -3.17 12.35 -28.86
C SER A 9 -3.67 12.15 -27.44
N SER A 10 -4.55 11.14 -27.28
CA SER A 10 -4.74 10.36 -26.06
C SER A 10 -4.33 11.07 -24.77
N LEU A 11 -5.26 11.85 -24.19
CA LEU A 11 -5.33 12.08 -22.75
C LEU A 11 -5.48 10.71 -22.07
N THR A 12 -4.35 10.02 -21.89
CA THR A 12 -4.26 8.94 -20.91
C THR A 12 -4.49 9.59 -19.57
N GLN A 13 -5.59 9.17 -18.96
CA GLN A 13 -6.24 9.85 -17.87
C GLN A 13 -5.28 9.93 -16.66
N PRO A 14 -5.34 10.99 -15.83
CA PRO A 14 -4.55 11.11 -14.60
C PRO A 14 -4.66 9.88 -13.66
N THR A 15 -5.65 9.00 -13.88
CA THR A 15 -5.86 7.74 -13.16
C THR A 15 -4.81 6.66 -13.42
N GLU A 16 -4.24 6.58 -14.64
CA GLU A 16 -3.29 5.50 -15.00
C GLU A 16 -1.94 5.68 -14.30
N GLN A 17 -1.43 6.92 -14.28
CA GLN A 17 -0.17 7.25 -13.62
C GLN A 17 -0.29 7.11 -12.09
N SER A 18 -1.40 7.57 -11.50
CA SER A 18 -1.67 7.38 -10.07
C SER A 18 -1.83 5.91 -9.70
N GLU A 19 -2.43 5.10 -10.58
CA GLU A 19 -2.54 3.66 -10.36
C GLU A 19 -1.19 2.95 -10.42
N LEU A 20 -0.33 3.30 -11.38
CA LEU A 20 1.03 2.76 -11.45
C LEU A 20 1.85 3.12 -10.20
N ALA A 21 1.78 4.38 -9.76
CA ALA A 21 2.48 4.82 -8.56
C ALA A 21 1.98 4.09 -7.31
N ALA A 22 0.66 3.93 -7.16
CA ALA A 22 0.07 3.16 -6.06
C ALA A 22 0.53 1.69 -6.06
N ARG A 23 0.61 1.06 -7.23
CA ARG A 23 1.13 -0.30 -7.40
C ARG A 23 2.59 -0.41 -6.94
N ILE A 24 3.47 0.48 -7.40
CA ILE A 24 4.90 0.46 -7.05
C ILE A 24 5.10 0.62 -5.54
N TYR A 25 4.45 1.62 -4.94
CA TYR A 25 4.54 1.84 -3.50
C TYR A 25 4.02 0.64 -2.69
N THR A 26 2.97 -0.02 -3.17
CA THR A 26 2.44 -1.24 -2.51
C THR A 26 3.40 -2.41 -2.61
N GLN A 27 4.08 -2.58 -3.76
CA GLN A 27 5.10 -3.64 -3.92
C GLN A 27 6.30 -3.39 -3.00
N LEU A 28 6.78 -2.14 -2.91
CA LEU A 28 7.85 -1.76 -1.98
C LEU A 28 7.43 -2.01 -0.53
N ALA A 29 6.19 -1.65 -0.16
CA ALA A 29 5.67 -1.94 1.16
C ALA A 29 5.67 -3.43 1.49
N ASN A 30 5.22 -4.27 0.54
CA ASN A 30 5.22 -5.71 0.72
C ASN A 30 6.64 -6.25 0.93
N HIS A 31 7.61 -5.78 0.13
CA HIS A 31 9.00 -6.14 0.30
C HIS A 31 9.52 -5.77 1.71
N TYR A 32 9.36 -4.50 2.13
CA TYR A 32 9.79 -4.07 3.46
C TYR A 32 9.14 -4.91 4.57
N TRP A 33 7.86 -5.21 4.43
CA TRP A 33 7.13 -6.01 5.40
C TRP A 33 7.63 -7.46 5.49
N GLN A 34 7.88 -8.10 4.35
CA GLN A 34 8.46 -9.45 4.29
C GLN A 34 9.86 -9.52 4.94
N HIS A 35 10.60 -8.41 4.92
CA HIS A 35 11.90 -8.28 5.58
C HIS A 35 11.83 -7.77 7.03
N GLY A 36 10.63 -7.67 7.62
CA GLY A 36 10.45 -7.22 9.00
C GLY A 36 10.58 -5.72 9.22
N HIS A 37 10.81 -4.93 8.16
CA HIS A 37 10.88 -3.47 8.21
C HIS A 37 9.48 -2.84 8.20
N ARG A 38 8.73 -3.08 9.27
CA ARG A 38 7.31 -2.71 9.34
C ARG A 38 7.05 -1.22 9.15
N GLU A 39 7.79 -0.34 9.82
CA GLU A 39 7.55 1.11 9.73
C GLU A 39 7.72 1.62 8.30
N LEU A 40 8.75 1.12 7.59
CA LEU A 40 8.96 1.43 6.17
C LEU A 40 7.80 0.90 5.31
N ALA A 41 7.27 -0.28 5.61
CA ALA A 41 6.12 -0.81 4.90
C ALA A 41 4.87 0.10 5.06
N LEU A 42 4.61 0.58 6.27
CA LEU A 42 3.48 1.47 6.55
C LEU A 42 3.66 2.83 5.86
N ASP A 43 4.86 3.38 5.86
CA ASP A 43 5.17 4.63 5.14
C ASP A 43 4.91 4.49 3.63
N ARG A 44 5.40 3.41 3.00
CA ARG A 44 5.14 3.16 1.57
C ARG A 44 3.65 2.93 1.28
N LEU A 45 2.90 2.27 2.17
CA LEU A 45 1.45 2.15 2.03
C LEU A 45 0.72 3.49 2.12
N SER A 46 1.19 4.40 2.97
CA SER A 46 0.68 5.78 3.04
C SER A 46 0.84 6.47 1.67
N LEU A 47 2.03 6.39 1.08
CA LEU A 47 2.28 6.95 -0.25
C LEU A 47 1.38 6.31 -1.32
N ALA A 48 1.18 4.99 -1.29
CA ALA A 48 0.29 4.30 -2.23
C ALA A 48 -1.16 4.83 -2.15
N LEU A 49 -1.68 4.99 -0.94
CA LEU A 49 -3.04 5.47 -0.69
C LEU A 49 -3.20 6.97 -0.94
N GLN A 50 -2.12 7.76 -0.85
CA GLN A 50 -2.13 9.15 -1.30
C GLN A 50 -2.28 9.26 -2.82
N GLN A 51 -1.67 8.35 -3.59
CA GLN A 51 -1.84 8.32 -5.05
C GLN A 51 -3.24 7.85 -5.43
N LYS A 52 -3.74 6.81 -4.76
CA LYS A 52 -5.07 6.23 -5.02
C LYS A 52 -5.68 5.71 -3.73
N PRO A 53 -6.57 6.48 -3.06
CA PRO A 53 -7.20 6.09 -1.80
C PRO A 53 -7.96 4.77 -1.90
N ASP A 54 -8.63 4.52 -3.03
CA ASP A 54 -9.37 3.29 -3.33
C ASP A 54 -8.50 2.15 -3.86
N PHE A 55 -7.18 2.22 -3.70
CA PHE A 55 -6.30 1.15 -4.16
C PHE A 55 -6.41 -0.08 -3.24
N LEU A 56 -7.30 -1.00 -3.64
CA LEU A 56 -7.69 -2.17 -2.86
C LEU A 56 -6.49 -2.98 -2.35
N THR A 57 -5.47 -3.17 -3.19
CA THR A 57 -4.27 -3.95 -2.82
C THR A 57 -3.51 -3.31 -1.65
N ALA A 58 -3.35 -1.98 -1.64
CA ALA A 58 -2.72 -1.28 -0.50
C ALA A 58 -3.56 -1.39 0.77
N GLN A 59 -4.89 -1.22 0.67
CA GLN A 59 -5.78 -1.34 1.82
C GLN A 59 -5.75 -2.75 2.43
N MET A 60 -5.74 -3.79 1.60
CA MET A 60 -5.65 -5.18 2.06
C MET A 60 -4.32 -5.46 2.78
N LEU A 61 -3.20 -5.01 2.21
CA LEU A 61 -1.88 -5.18 2.84
C LEU A 61 -1.81 -4.42 4.17
N LEU A 62 -2.30 -3.18 4.22
CA LEU A 62 -2.38 -2.40 5.46
C LEU A 62 -3.21 -3.11 6.53
N LYS A 63 -4.37 -3.65 6.16
CA LYS A 63 -5.23 -4.42 7.08
C LYS A 63 -4.50 -5.66 7.60
N LYS A 64 -3.80 -6.39 6.74
CA LYS A 64 -3.01 -7.57 7.13
C LYS A 64 -1.94 -7.22 8.15
N ILE A 65 -1.13 -6.19 7.89
CA ILE A 65 -0.09 -5.71 8.81
C ILE A 65 -0.70 -5.32 10.17
N LYS A 66 -1.86 -4.66 10.19
CA LYS A 66 -2.53 -4.26 11.44
C LYS A 66 -3.08 -5.45 12.24
N ILE A 67 -3.55 -6.50 11.58
CA ILE A 67 -4.06 -7.71 12.26
C ILE A 67 -2.91 -8.47 12.91
N GLU A 68 -1.80 -8.68 12.20
CA GLU A 68 -0.63 -9.38 12.76
C GLU A 68 -0.03 -8.65 13.97
N GLU A 69 -0.30 -7.36 14.10
CA GLU A 69 0.16 -6.53 15.21
C GLU A 69 -0.73 -6.64 16.43
N ALA A 70 -2.04 -6.74 16.23
CA ALA A 70 -2.94 -7.12 17.30
C ALA A 70 -2.60 -8.52 17.84
N ASP A 71 -2.23 -9.46 16.96
CA ASP A 71 -1.86 -10.82 17.32
C ASP A 71 -0.54 -10.88 18.11
N LYS A 72 0.53 -10.22 17.62
CA LYS A 72 1.82 -10.16 18.32
C LYS A 72 1.77 -9.41 19.65
N SER A 73 0.86 -8.44 19.80
CA SER A 73 0.66 -7.73 21.07
C SER A 73 -0.07 -8.59 22.12
N SER A 74 -0.57 -9.77 21.75
CA SER A 74 -1.36 -10.66 22.62
C SER A 74 -0.54 -11.76 23.29
N VAL A 75 0.80 -11.68 23.31
CA VAL A 75 1.61 -12.61 24.12
C VAL A 75 1.47 -12.23 25.60
N PRO A 76 0.81 -13.03 26.46
CA PRO A 76 0.90 -12.82 27.89
C PRO A 76 2.35 -13.05 28.32
N THR A 77 3.00 -12.02 28.84
CA THR A 77 4.24 -12.16 29.61
C THR A 77 3.97 -13.14 30.73
N THR A 78 4.46 -14.37 30.58
CA THR A 78 4.37 -15.40 31.62
C THR A 78 5.24 -14.94 32.79
N PRO A 79 4.69 -14.73 34.01
CA PRO A 79 5.52 -14.44 35.16
C PRO A 79 6.19 -15.74 35.61
N GLY A 80 7.53 -15.71 35.65
CA GLY A 80 8.33 -16.50 36.59
C GLY A 80 8.25 -18.02 36.44
N GLN A 81 9.13 -18.59 35.61
CA GLN A 81 9.77 -19.84 35.99
C GLN A 81 10.66 -19.57 37.20
N THR A 82 10.39 -20.27 38.31
CA THR A 82 11.42 -20.56 39.33
C THR A 82 11.45 -22.08 39.55
N PRO A 83 12.64 -22.69 39.61
CA PRO A 83 12.81 -24.12 39.88
C PRO A 83 12.40 -24.51 41.31
#